data_AF-A0A514JTZ7-F1
#
_entry.id   AF-A0A514JTZ7-F1
#
_cell.length_a   1.000
_cell.length_b   1.000
_cell.length_c   1.000
_cell.angle_alpha   90.00
_cell.angle_beta   90.00
_cell.angle_gamma   90.00
#
_symmetry.space_group_name_H-M   'P 1'
#
loop_
_entity.id
_entity.type
_entity.pdbx_description
1 polymer ?
#
loop_
_entity_poly.entity_id
_entity_poly.type
_entity_poly.pdbx_seq_one_letter_code
_entity_poly.pdbx_strand_id
1 'polypeptide(L)'
;MDDKPCEPRGRVRRRVLLASAGGCAVLGGVLVLVPWGHGTPEAPSPQERALAAVTSGVPAALPDLAALVEERERHLKQHPRDARAWAVLGAARVEQGLRLADPACWSRAEKALRTSLKVRPKDNAPALRGLATLANARRDYAEARTWGEAARKLEPKRWTTYPPLIEASMGLGDDEETQKLLDRLTGLRSGPAVMARAAAVYRERGWREDAAARLADAASAAGEPAERAAYLERAGQLAWERGDREDALRHFQEAVRTDPDQRAAQAGQGRALAALGRMTEALSAYRVALAAQPRPEYALELGELYESLGLRQAAEVQYALLRERVRLAAAHGADEELVLGRFEADHGDPAAAVRRLRAEWKRQPSTAVADALGWALHRAGRSSQALSFAVRATEGVQGGGVRSALYAFHRGMIERELGRYGAARRHLREAVQINPYFSPLRVPQAKAALARLGEPSVQAGPESS
;
A
#
# COMPACT_ATOMS: atom_id res chain seq x y z
N MET A 1 -34.45 73.56 12.88
CA MET A 1 -33.60 73.92 11.75
C MET A 1 -32.97 72.66 11.20
N ASP A 2 -33.57 71.84 10.36
CA ASP A 2 -34.90 71.57 9.78
C ASP A 2 -34.67 70.14 9.16
N ASP A 3 -35.57 69.18 9.01
CA ASP A 3 -37.02 69.14 8.99
C ASP A 3 -37.44 67.68 9.25
N LYS A 4 -38.58 67.47 9.90
CA LYS A 4 -39.34 66.20 10.03
C LYS A 4 -40.65 66.39 9.24
N PRO A 5 -41.62 65.45 9.18
CA PRO A 5 -41.68 63.97 9.14
C PRO A 5 -42.56 63.52 7.93
N CYS A 6 -42.99 62.27 7.69
CA CYS A 6 -44.15 61.61 8.33
C CYS A 6 -44.45 60.26 7.62
N GLU A 7 -44.44 59.16 8.38
CA GLU A 7 -45.32 57.98 8.19
C GLU A 7 -46.76 58.32 8.69
N PRO A 8 -47.87 57.51 8.54
CA PRO A 8 -47.90 56.03 8.61
C PRO A 8 -49.08 55.25 7.95
N ARG A 9 -49.03 53.90 8.14
CA ARG A 9 -50.14 52.92 8.39
C ARG A 9 -51.12 52.50 7.26
N GLY A 10 -51.07 51.20 6.94
CA GLY A 10 -52.08 50.25 7.48
C GLY A 10 -53.04 49.49 6.53
N ARG A 11 -52.94 48.15 6.63
CA ARG A 11 -53.99 47.09 6.55
C ARG A 11 -54.40 46.43 5.22
N VAL A 12 -54.33 45.09 5.30
CA VAL A 12 -54.75 44.01 4.41
C VAL A 12 -56.28 43.91 4.23
N ARG A 13 -56.76 43.49 3.04
CA ARG A 13 -57.98 42.68 2.87
C ARG A 13 -57.96 41.84 1.58
N ARG A 14 -58.23 40.54 1.71
CA ARG A 14 -58.58 39.57 0.64
C ARG A 14 -60.03 39.79 0.16
N ARG A 15 -60.33 39.50 -1.11
CA ARG A 15 -61.35 38.50 -1.56
C ARG A 15 -61.61 38.50 -3.09
N VAL A 16 -61.45 37.29 -3.68
CA VAL A 16 -62.40 36.51 -4.52
C VAL A 16 -62.93 37.04 -5.87
N LEU A 17 -62.51 36.30 -6.92
CA LEU A 17 -63.18 35.78 -8.14
C LEU A 17 -64.31 36.56 -8.81
N LEU A 18 -64.18 36.73 -10.14
CA LEU A 18 -65.26 36.55 -11.12
C LEU A 18 -64.71 35.94 -12.42
N ALA A 19 -65.46 34.97 -12.93
CA ALA A 19 -65.20 34.18 -14.12
C ALA A 19 -65.59 34.91 -15.42
N SER A 20 -64.99 34.49 -16.54
CA SER A 20 -65.69 34.51 -17.83
C SER A 20 -65.22 33.34 -18.70
N ALA A 21 -66.21 32.60 -19.20
CA ALA A 21 -66.07 31.50 -20.13
C ALA A 21 -66.22 32.01 -21.56
N GLY A 22 -65.45 31.43 -22.48
CA GLY A 22 -65.60 31.58 -23.93
C GLY A 22 -64.75 30.50 -24.61
N GLY A 23 -65.39 29.41 -25.00
CA GLY A 23 -64.72 28.24 -25.59
C GLY A 23 -64.47 28.39 -27.10
N CYS A 24 -63.59 27.53 -27.63
CA CYS A 24 -63.77 26.86 -28.92
C CYS A 24 -62.75 25.73 -29.14
N ALA A 25 -63.30 24.62 -29.66
CA ALA A 25 -62.71 23.59 -30.53
C ALA A 25 -61.62 22.63 -30.01
N VAL A 26 -62.10 21.41 -29.76
CA VAL A 26 -61.37 20.14 -29.64
C VAL A 26 -60.77 19.75 -31.00
N LEU A 27 -59.46 19.51 -31.04
CA LEU A 27 -58.83 18.58 -31.98
C LEU A 27 -58.14 17.50 -31.17
N GLY A 28 -58.70 16.29 -31.23
CA GLY A 28 -58.19 15.11 -30.57
C GLY A 28 -56.85 14.67 -31.15
N GLY A 29 -55.77 15.06 -30.50
CA GLY A 29 -54.48 14.37 -30.58
C GLY A 29 -54.45 13.30 -29.51
N VAL A 30 -54.34 12.03 -29.92
CA VAL A 30 -54.05 10.92 -29.03
C VAL A 30 -52.70 11.22 -28.37
N LEU A 31 -52.74 11.65 -27.10
CA LEU A 31 -51.59 11.65 -26.22
C LEU A 31 -51.26 10.18 -25.96
N VAL A 32 -50.39 9.61 -26.81
CA VAL A 32 -49.66 8.40 -26.45
C VAL A 32 -48.80 8.78 -25.26
N LEU A 33 -49.29 8.49 -24.07
CA LEU A 33 -48.48 8.34 -22.88
C LEU A 33 -47.50 7.20 -23.17
N VAL A 34 -46.37 7.54 -23.78
CA VAL A 34 -45.19 6.68 -23.73
C VAL A 34 -44.79 6.70 -22.26
N PRO A 35 -44.86 5.55 -21.55
CA PRO A 35 -44.34 5.51 -20.20
C PRO A 35 -42.83 5.69 -20.34
N TRP A 36 -42.31 6.87 -20.01
CA TRP A 36 -40.91 7.01 -19.65
C TRP A 36 -40.73 6.21 -18.37
N GLY A 37 -40.46 4.92 -18.54
CA GLY A 37 -39.79 4.13 -17.54
C GLY A 37 -38.43 4.78 -17.33
N HIS A 38 -38.33 5.65 -16.34
CA HIS A 38 -37.06 5.82 -15.64
C HIS A 38 -36.78 4.49 -14.95
N GLY A 39 -36.30 3.51 -15.72
CA GLY A 39 -35.61 2.37 -15.16
C GLY A 39 -34.48 2.94 -14.31
N THR A 40 -34.49 2.62 -13.02
CA THR A 40 -33.29 2.78 -12.19
C THR A 40 -32.11 2.24 -12.99
N PRO A 41 -31.02 3.00 -13.19
CA PRO A 41 -29.89 2.50 -13.95
C PRO A 41 -29.49 1.14 -13.39
N GLU A 42 -29.47 0.14 -14.27
CA GLU A 42 -29.17 -1.24 -13.89
C GLU A 42 -27.82 -1.26 -13.15
N ALA A 43 -27.76 -1.99 -12.04
CA ALA A 43 -26.53 -2.07 -11.26
C ALA A 43 -25.41 -2.63 -12.16
N PRO A 44 -24.19 -2.05 -12.13
CA PRO A 44 -23.12 -2.47 -13.01
C PRO A 44 -22.80 -3.94 -12.79
N SER A 45 -22.60 -4.69 -13.87
CA SER A 45 -22.20 -6.10 -13.82
C SER A 45 -20.83 -6.26 -13.13
N PRO A 46 -20.51 -7.47 -12.62
CA PRO A 46 -19.19 -7.77 -12.07
C PRO A 46 -18.02 -7.34 -12.98
N GLN A 47 -18.16 -7.59 -14.29
CA GLN A 47 -17.14 -7.24 -15.28
C GLN A 47 -16.99 -5.73 -15.45
N GLU A 48 -18.10 -4.97 -15.39
CA GLU A 48 -18.07 -3.51 -15.50
C GLU A 48 -17.45 -2.87 -14.26
N ARG A 49 -17.76 -3.36 -13.05
CA ARG A 49 -17.12 -2.91 -11.80
C ARG A 49 -15.62 -3.16 -11.82
N ALA A 50 -15.19 -4.40 -12.14
CA ALA A 50 -13.77 -4.72 -12.26
C ALA A 50 -13.07 -3.90 -13.36
N LEU A 51 -13.74 -3.65 -14.49
CA LEU A 51 -13.18 -2.83 -15.56
C LEU A 51 -12.96 -1.39 -15.09
N ALA A 52 -13.93 -0.80 -14.40
CA ALA A 52 -13.83 0.56 -13.84
C ALA A 52 -12.68 0.65 -12.82
N ALA A 53 -12.57 -0.34 -11.94
CA ALA A 53 -11.52 -0.42 -10.92
C ALA A 53 -10.11 -0.54 -11.54
N VAL A 54 -9.90 -1.55 -12.39
CA VAL A 54 -8.61 -1.83 -13.04
C VAL A 54 -8.16 -0.66 -13.92
N THR A 55 -9.08 -0.02 -14.65
CA THR A 55 -8.73 1.14 -15.50
C THR A 55 -8.47 2.42 -14.71
N SER A 56 -8.95 2.48 -13.46
CA SER A 56 -8.66 3.54 -12.50
C SER A 56 -7.45 3.23 -11.61
N GLY A 57 -6.91 2.02 -11.67
CA GLY A 57 -5.78 1.59 -10.84
C GLY A 57 -6.15 1.48 -9.36
N VAL A 58 -7.39 1.10 -9.06
CA VAL A 58 -7.86 0.79 -7.70
C VAL A 58 -8.16 -0.71 -7.57
N PRO A 59 -8.12 -1.27 -6.36
CA PRO A 59 -8.40 -2.69 -6.15
C PRO A 59 -9.82 -3.06 -6.57
N ALA A 60 -9.99 -4.27 -7.11
CA ALA A 60 -11.29 -4.84 -7.38
C ALA A 60 -11.48 -6.18 -6.67
N ALA A 61 -12.74 -6.52 -6.42
CA ALA A 61 -13.11 -7.77 -5.78
C ALA A 61 -12.67 -8.97 -6.63
N LEU A 62 -12.14 -10.03 -5.99
CA LEU A 62 -11.63 -11.20 -6.71
C LEU A 62 -12.67 -11.87 -7.63
N PRO A 63 -13.96 -12.04 -7.24
CA PRO A 63 -14.96 -12.60 -8.13
C PRO A 63 -15.21 -11.74 -9.38
N ASP A 64 -15.27 -10.42 -9.21
CA ASP A 64 -15.46 -9.45 -10.31
C ASP A 64 -14.24 -9.48 -11.25
N LEU A 65 -13.03 -9.58 -10.68
CA LEU A 65 -11.78 -9.74 -11.43
C LEU A 65 -11.77 -11.02 -12.28
N ALA A 66 -12.18 -12.15 -11.69
CA ALA A 66 -12.25 -13.42 -12.39
C ALA A 66 -13.25 -13.35 -13.56
N ALA A 67 -14.42 -12.76 -13.33
CA ALA A 67 -15.43 -12.55 -14.36
C ALA A 67 -14.91 -11.67 -15.52
N LEU A 68 -14.17 -10.60 -15.22
CA LEU A 68 -13.54 -9.74 -16.22
C LEU A 68 -12.46 -10.48 -17.02
N VAL A 69 -11.61 -11.26 -16.35
CA VAL A 69 -10.55 -12.03 -17.04
C VAL A 69 -11.16 -13.03 -18.01
N GLU A 70 -12.15 -13.81 -17.58
CA GLU A 70 -12.82 -14.81 -18.42
C GLU A 70 -13.50 -14.16 -19.63
N GLU A 71 -14.21 -13.05 -19.41
CA GLU A 71 -14.88 -12.31 -20.48
C GLU A 71 -13.87 -11.74 -21.49
N ARG A 72 -12.76 -11.16 -21.04
CA ARG A 72 -11.71 -10.63 -21.94
C ARG A 72 -11.02 -11.74 -22.72
N GLU A 73 -10.77 -12.89 -22.11
CA GLU A 73 -10.22 -14.06 -22.80
C GLU A 73 -11.16 -14.57 -23.89
N ARG A 74 -12.47 -14.64 -23.62
CA ARG A 74 -13.48 -15.04 -24.61
C ARG A 74 -13.56 -14.04 -25.77
N HIS A 75 -13.60 -12.75 -25.46
CA HIS A 75 -13.63 -11.68 -26.46
C HIS A 75 -12.40 -11.72 -27.38
N LEU A 76 -11.21 -11.90 -26.81
CA LEU A 76 -9.95 -11.90 -27.55
C LEU A 76 -9.74 -13.14 -28.44
N LYS A 77 -10.45 -14.25 -28.17
CA LYS A 77 -10.52 -15.39 -29.11
C LYS A 77 -11.22 -14.99 -30.41
N GLN A 78 -12.24 -14.14 -30.33
CA GLN A 78 -13.01 -13.66 -31.48
C GLN A 78 -12.39 -12.41 -32.10
N HIS A 79 -11.74 -11.57 -31.28
CA HIS A 79 -11.20 -10.27 -31.65
C HIS A 79 -9.71 -10.15 -31.29
N PRO A 80 -8.81 -10.97 -31.86
CA PRO A 80 -7.39 -11.01 -31.47
C PRO A 80 -6.63 -9.70 -31.77
N ARG A 81 -7.19 -8.84 -32.63
CA ARG A 81 -6.66 -7.51 -32.98
C ARG A 81 -7.19 -6.37 -32.10
N ASP A 82 -7.94 -6.66 -31.03
CA ASP A 82 -8.36 -5.65 -30.07
C ASP A 82 -7.25 -5.35 -29.05
N ALA A 83 -6.43 -4.33 -29.36
CA ALA A 83 -5.35 -3.91 -28.48
C ALA A 83 -5.85 -3.43 -27.10
N ARG A 84 -7.03 -2.81 -27.02
CA ARG A 84 -7.57 -2.29 -25.75
C ARG A 84 -7.98 -3.44 -24.86
N ALA A 85 -8.65 -4.46 -25.38
CA ALA A 85 -9.00 -5.65 -24.63
C ALA A 85 -7.75 -6.40 -24.12
N TRP A 86 -6.69 -6.50 -24.93
CA TRP A 86 -5.40 -7.05 -24.47
C TRP A 86 -4.80 -6.25 -23.31
N ALA A 87 -4.86 -4.91 -23.35
CA ALA A 87 -4.35 -4.07 -22.27
C ALA A 87 -5.16 -4.25 -20.98
N VAL A 88 -6.49 -4.32 -21.08
CA VAL A 88 -7.38 -4.57 -19.93
C VAL A 88 -7.12 -5.94 -19.32
N LEU A 89 -7.02 -6.99 -20.15
CA LEU A 89 -6.70 -8.34 -19.68
C LEU A 89 -5.35 -8.36 -18.94
N GLY A 90 -4.35 -7.67 -19.50
CA GLY A 90 -3.06 -7.49 -18.87
C GLY A 90 -3.15 -6.86 -17.48
N ALA A 91 -3.80 -5.70 -17.38
CA ALA A 91 -3.97 -4.97 -16.12
C ALA A 91 -4.78 -5.76 -15.09
N ALA A 92 -5.85 -6.46 -15.51
CA ALA A 92 -6.65 -7.31 -14.62
C ALA A 92 -5.82 -8.47 -14.04
N ARG A 93 -4.92 -9.05 -14.84
CA ARG A 93 -4.00 -10.10 -14.34
C ARG A 93 -2.91 -9.56 -13.42
N VAL A 94 -2.47 -8.31 -13.58
CA VAL A 94 -1.58 -7.69 -12.59
C VAL A 94 -2.28 -7.60 -11.23
N GLU A 95 -3.50 -7.06 -11.21
CA GLU A 95 -4.31 -6.96 -9.98
C GLU A 95 -4.61 -8.33 -9.38
N GLN A 96 -4.94 -9.33 -10.21
CA GLN A 96 -5.13 -10.70 -9.76
C GLN A 96 -3.88 -11.26 -9.08
N GLY A 97 -2.70 -11.04 -9.67
CA GLY A 97 -1.42 -11.43 -9.09
C GLY A 97 -1.14 -10.75 -7.75
N LEU A 98 -1.47 -9.47 -7.60
CA LEU A 98 -1.29 -8.72 -6.35
C LEU A 98 -2.21 -9.24 -5.23
N ARG A 99 -3.48 -9.48 -5.54
CA ARG A 99 -4.51 -9.97 -4.61
C ARG A 99 -4.25 -11.41 -4.17
N LEU A 100 -3.87 -12.29 -5.10
CA LEU A 100 -3.61 -13.71 -4.84
C LEU A 100 -2.17 -14.03 -4.44
N ALA A 101 -1.22 -13.11 -4.62
CA ALA A 101 0.21 -13.40 -4.56
C ALA A 101 0.60 -14.63 -5.41
N ASP A 102 0.05 -14.70 -6.63
CA ASP A 102 0.38 -15.72 -7.63
C ASP A 102 1.34 -15.14 -8.70
N PRO A 103 2.63 -15.50 -8.66
CA PRO A 103 3.60 -14.99 -9.63
C PRO A 103 3.28 -15.40 -11.08
N ALA A 104 2.58 -16.50 -11.32
CA ALA A 104 2.22 -16.92 -12.67
C ALA A 104 1.30 -15.91 -13.36
N CYS A 105 0.52 -15.15 -12.59
CA CYS A 105 -0.29 -14.05 -13.11
C CYS A 105 0.57 -12.95 -13.76
N TRP A 106 1.77 -12.67 -13.25
CA TRP A 106 2.67 -11.65 -13.82
C TRP A 106 3.16 -12.00 -15.21
N SER A 107 3.56 -13.26 -15.47
CA SER A 107 3.94 -13.69 -16.82
C SER A 107 2.76 -13.65 -17.79
N ARG A 108 1.55 -14.02 -17.34
CA ARG A 108 0.33 -13.94 -18.17
C ARG A 108 -0.08 -12.47 -18.43
N ALA A 109 0.11 -11.58 -17.45
CA ALA A 109 -0.11 -10.16 -17.59
C ALA A 109 0.85 -9.56 -18.62
N GLU A 110 2.14 -9.84 -18.49
CA GLU A 110 3.17 -9.38 -19.42
C GLU A 110 2.87 -9.81 -20.86
N LYS A 111 2.52 -11.09 -21.05
CA LYS A 111 2.16 -11.62 -22.37
C LYS A 111 0.99 -10.83 -22.98
N ALA A 112 -0.06 -10.55 -22.20
CA ALA A 112 -1.21 -9.78 -22.68
C ALA A 112 -0.84 -8.33 -23.01
N LEU A 113 -0.09 -7.65 -22.14
CA LEU A 113 0.33 -6.25 -22.32
C LEU A 113 1.27 -6.09 -23.53
N ARG A 114 2.27 -6.97 -23.67
CA ARG A 114 3.15 -6.98 -24.85
C ARG A 114 2.38 -7.32 -26.12
N THR A 115 1.36 -8.18 -26.06
CA THR A 115 0.49 -8.46 -27.21
C THR A 115 -0.33 -7.22 -27.60
N SER A 116 -0.84 -6.46 -26.62
CA SER A 116 -1.48 -5.17 -26.88
C SER A 116 -0.56 -4.22 -27.64
N LEU A 117 0.71 -4.10 -27.23
CA LEU A 117 1.71 -3.27 -27.93
C LEU A 117 2.05 -3.80 -29.32
N LYS A 118 2.07 -5.11 -29.54
CA LYS A 118 2.28 -5.68 -30.89
C LYS A 118 1.12 -5.35 -31.84
N VAL A 119 -0.12 -5.46 -31.34
CA VAL A 119 -1.33 -5.16 -32.12
C VAL A 119 -1.44 -3.66 -32.39
N ARG A 120 -1.10 -2.82 -31.41
CA ARG A 120 -1.08 -1.37 -31.52
C ARG A 120 0.23 -0.80 -30.95
N PRO A 121 1.26 -0.59 -31.80
CA PRO A 121 2.59 -0.13 -31.38
C PRO A 121 2.66 1.35 -30.99
N LYS A 122 1.78 2.19 -31.52
CA LYS A 122 1.74 3.64 -31.28
C LYS A 122 0.51 4.02 -30.47
N ASP A 123 0.59 5.09 -29.68
CA ASP A 123 -0.53 5.68 -28.96
C ASP A 123 -1.29 4.70 -28.03
N ASN A 124 -0.56 3.79 -27.41
CA ASN A 124 -1.12 2.73 -26.57
C ASN A 124 -0.84 2.95 -25.07
N ALA A 125 -1.23 4.11 -24.56
CA ALA A 125 -1.07 4.46 -23.15
C ALA A 125 -1.65 3.44 -22.15
N PRO A 126 -2.80 2.77 -22.41
CA PRO A 126 -3.30 1.73 -21.50
C PRO A 126 -2.34 0.56 -21.30
N ALA A 127 -1.70 0.06 -22.37
CA ALA A 127 -0.73 -1.03 -22.27
C ALA A 127 0.55 -0.59 -21.55
N LEU A 128 1.04 0.64 -21.83
CA LEU A 128 2.21 1.21 -21.16
C LEU A 128 1.95 1.41 -19.65
N ARG A 129 0.77 1.90 -19.26
CA ARG A 129 0.39 1.97 -17.83
C ARG A 129 0.34 0.58 -17.19
N GLY A 130 -0.23 -0.42 -17.88
CA GLY A 130 -0.26 -1.78 -17.38
C GLY A 130 1.14 -2.38 -17.18
N LEU A 131 2.09 -2.10 -18.07
CA LEU A 131 3.48 -2.51 -17.93
C LEU A 131 4.17 -1.80 -16.77
N ALA A 132 3.88 -0.51 -16.56
CA ALA A 132 4.39 0.23 -15.40
C ALA A 132 3.88 -0.38 -14.09
N THR A 133 2.59 -0.69 -13.98
CA THR A 133 2.02 -1.36 -12.80
C THR A 133 2.58 -2.77 -12.62
N LEU A 134 2.77 -3.53 -13.69
CA LEU A 134 3.39 -4.86 -13.64
C LEU A 134 4.84 -4.79 -13.12
N ALA A 135 5.63 -3.84 -13.64
CA ALA A 135 7.00 -3.64 -13.20
C ALA A 135 7.06 -3.23 -11.72
N ASN A 136 6.16 -2.37 -11.25
CA ASN A 136 6.03 -2.08 -9.81
C ASN A 136 5.66 -3.33 -8.99
N ALA A 137 4.70 -4.15 -9.47
CA ALA A 137 4.30 -5.39 -8.80
C ALA A 137 5.47 -6.39 -8.69
N ARG A 138 6.40 -6.34 -9.64
CA ARG A 138 7.66 -7.10 -9.65
C ARG A 138 8.80 -6.43 -8.89
N ARG A 139 8.59 -5.23 -8.34
CA ARG A 139 9.63 -4.37 -7.78
C ARG A 139 10.78 -4.11 -8.76
N ASP A 140 10.48 -3.91 -10.04
CA ASP A 140 11.40 -3.30 -11.01
C ASP A 140 11.00 -1.84 -11.23
N TYR A 141 11.40 -0.99 -10.27
CA TYR A 141 11.00 0.42 -10.29
C TYR A 141 11.65 1.21 -11.44
N ALA A 142 12.80 0.77 -11.94
CA ALA A 142 13.46 1.41 -13.08
C ALA A 142 12.67 1.14 -14.38
N GLU A 143 12.25 -0.10 -14.60
CA GLU A 143 11.38 -0.45 -15.72
C GLU A 143 10.00 0.22 -15.56
N ALA A 144 9.45 0.26 -14.33
CA ALA A 144 8.18 0.91 -14.05
C ALA A 144 8.20 2.40 -14.39
N ARG A 145 9.27 3.11 -14.02
CA ARG A 145 9.49 4.52 -14.39
C ARG A 145 9.50 4.69 -15.91
N THR A 146 10.23 3.83 -16.62
CA THR A 146 10.36 3.89 -18.09
C THR A 146 8.99 3.76 -18.77
N TRP A 147 8.21 2.74 -18.42
CA TRP A 147 6.87 2.54 -18.98
C TRP A 147 5.88 3.63 -18.55
N GLY A 148 5.97 4.07 -17.30
CA GLY A 148 5.12 5.13 -16.75
C GLY A 148 5.35 6.48 -17.44
N GLU A 149 6.61 6.84 -17.71
CA GLU A 149 6.96 8.07 -18.42
C GLU A 149 6.49 8.03 -19.87
N ALA A 150 6.64 6.89 -20.54
CA ALA A 150 6.10 6.69 -21.88
C ALA A 150 4.57 6.86 -21.90
N ALA A 151 3.86 6.31 -20.91
CA ALA A 151 2.42 6.50 -20.78
C ALA A 151 2.04 7.97 -20.50
N ARG A 152 2.76 8.64 -19.58
CA ARG A 152 2.56 10.06 -19.23
C ARG A 152 2.81 10.97 -20.44
N LYS A 153 3.78 10.65 -21.30
CA LYS A 153 4.06 11.42 -22.53
C LYS A 153 2.88 11.41 -23.50
N LEU A 154 2.19 10.28 -23.62
CA LEU A 154 0.99 10.16 -24.48
C LEU A 154 -0.24 10.81 -23.85
N GLU A 155 -0.42 10.69 -22.53
CA GLU A 155 -1.61 11.17 -21.84
C GLU A 155 -1.26 12.04 -20.61
N PRO A 156 -0.65 13.24 -20.77
CA PRO A 156 -0.11 14.02 -19.64
C PRO A 156 -1.17 14.58 -18.68
N LYS A 157 -2.44 14.66 -19.11
CA LYS A 157 -3.57 15.09 -18.28
C LYS A 157 -4.34 13.92 -17.65
N ARG A 158 -3.98 12.66 -17.97
CA ARG A 158 -4.64 11.48 -17.42
C ARG A 158 -4.07 11.17 -16.04
N TRP A 159 -4.84 11.41 -14.99
CA TRP A 159 -4.39 11.17 -13.61
C TRP A 159 -3.87 9.74 -13.36
N THR A 160 -4.40 8.72 -14.04
CA THR A 160 -3.98 7.32 -13.84
C THR A 160 -2.57 6.99 -14.35
N THR A 161 -1.88 7.90 -15.06
CA THR A 161 -0.46 7.71 -15.41
C THR A 161 0.48 8.01 -14.25
N TYR A 162 0.02 8.73 -13.22
CA TYR A 162 0.86 9.21 -12.12
C TYR A 162 1.03 8.20 -10.97
N PRO A 163 0.01 7.43 -10.53
CA PRO A 163 0.18 6.49 -9.43
C PRO A 163 1.31 5.46 -9.64
N PRO A 164 1.48 4.83 -10.82
CA PRO A 164 2.62 3.92 -11.04
C PRO A 164 3.98 4.65 -11.00
N LEU A 165 4.04 5.91 -11.46
CA LEU A 165 5.26 6.71 -11.40
C LEU A 165 5.62 7.13 -9.97
N ILE A 166 4.62 7.49 -9.16
CA ILE A 166 4.83 7.80 -7.74
C ILE A 166 5.37 6.56 -7.02
N GLU A 167 4.80 5.39 -7.28
CA GLU A 167 5.27 4.13 -6.69
C GLU A 167 6.69 3.78 -7.10
N ALA A 168 7.02 3.93 -8.40
CA ALA A 168 8.37 3.73 -8.89
C ALA A 168 9.37 4.72 -8.25
N SER A 169 8.99 6.00 -8.12
CA SER A 169 9.86 7.05 -7.57
C SER A 169 10.12 6.83 -6.07
N MET A 170 9.10 6.43 -5.30
CA MET A 170 9.26 6.01 -3.90
C MET A 170 10.20 4.81 -3.79
N GLY A 171 10.02 3.79 -4.65
CA GLY A 171 10.87 2.60 -4.66
C GLY A 171 12.33 2.89 -5.02
N LEU A 172 12.59 3.91 -5.83
CA LEU A 172 13.93 4.38 -6.18
C LEU A 172 14.53 5.34 -5.13
N GLY A 173 13.76 5.77 -4.13
CA GLY A 173 14.18 6.76 -3.14
C GLY A 173 14.32 8.18 -3.71
N ASP A 174 13.58 8.50 -4.79
CA ASP A 174 13.55 9.83 -5.40
C ASP A 174 12.43 10.67 -4.78
N ASP A 175 12.71 11.24 -3.60
CA ASP A 175 11.74 12.01 -2.82
C ASP A 175 11.28 13.29 -3.53
N GLU A 176 12.15 13.89 -4.33
CA GLU A 176 11.87 15.12 -5.09
C GLU A 176 10.90 14.84 -6.23
N GLU A 177 11.17 13.84 -7.07
CA GLU A 177 10.25 13.45 -8.15
C GLU A 177 8.94 12.91 -7.59
N THR A 178 9.00 12.16 -6.48
CA THR A 178 7.79 11.70 -5.76
C THR A 178 6.88 12.87 -5.39
N GLN A 179 7.43 13.97 -4.86
CA GLN A 179 6.63 15.15 -4.53
C GLN A 179 6.01 15.79 -5.77
N LYS A 180 6.82 16.03 -6.81
CA LYS A 180 6.36 16.66 -8.06
C LYS A 180 5.22 15.88 -8.70
N LEU A 181 5.34 14.56 -8.73
CA LEU A 181 4.31 13.66 -9.26
C LEU A 181 3.04 13.69 -8.40
N LEU A 182 3.18 13.73 -7.07
CA LEU A 182 2.03 13.83 -6.16
C LEU A 182 1.29 15.16 -6.35
N ASP A 183 2.00 16.29 -6.39
CA ASP A 183 1.41 17.61 -6.62
C ASP A 183 0.68 17.69 -7.97
N ARG A 184 1.26 17.04 -8.99
CA ARG A 184 0.61 16.94 -10.29
C ARG A 184 -0.65 16.08 -10.23
N LEU A 185 -0.62 14.96 -9.51
CA LEU A 185 -1.77 14.08 -9.35
C LEU A 185 -2.93 14.78 -8.61
N THR A 186 -2.63 15.46 -7.50
CA THR A 186 -3.63 16.19 -6.69
C THR A 186 -4.24 17.36 -7.46
N GLY A 187 -3.45 18.03 -8.32
CA GLY A 187 -3.96 19.07 -9.22
C GLY A 187 -4.85 18.55 -10.36
N LEU A 188 -4.75 17.27 -10.73
CA LEU A 188 -5.55 16.67 -11.81
C LEU A 188 -6.85 16.04 -11.33
N ARG A 189 -6.89 15.52 -10.09
CA ARG A 189 -8.05 14.81 -9.55
C ARG A 189 -8.08 14.86 -8.03
N SER A 190 -9.28 15.00 -7.48
CA SER A 190 -9.60 14.66 -6.10
C SER A 190 -10.33 13.32 -6.04
N GLY A 191 -10.18 12.60 -4.93
CA GLY A 191 -10.88 11.34 -4.70
C GLY A 191 -10.10 10.36 -3.82
N PRO A 192 -10.74 9.25 -3.43
CA PRO A 192 -10.20 8.32 -2.45
C PRO A 192 -8.87 7.68 -2.91
N ALA A 193 -8.74 7.32 -4.19
CA ALA A 193 -7.49 6.82 -4.75
C ALA A 193 -6.32 7.81 -4.66
N VAL A 194 -6.58 9.11 -4.82
CA VAL A 194 -5.56 10.15 -4.72
C VAL A 194 -5.20 10.39 -3.25
N MET A 195 -6.18 10.41 -2.36
CA MET A 195 -5.96 10.50 -0.91
C MET A 195 -5.11 9.35 -0.38
N ALA A 196 -5.44 8.11 -0.77
CA ALA A 196 -4.67 6.93 -0.39
C ALA A 196 -3.24 6.94 -0.95
N ARG A 197 -3.03 7.51 -2.15
CA ARG A 197 -1.68 7.67 -2.72
C ARG A 197 -0.89 8.75 -1.99
N ALA A 198 -1.51 9.87 -1.62
CA ALA A 198 -0.89 10.90 -0.79
C ALA A 198 -0.50 10.33 0.58
N ALA A 199 -1.37 9.53 1.20
CA ALA A 199 -1.07 8.88 2.47
C ALA A 199 0.16 7.96 2.40
N ALA A 200 0.35 7.24 1.30
CA ALA A 200 1.54 6.41 1.10
C ALA A 200 2.82 7.27 1.08
N VAL A 201 2.81 8.40 0.37
CA VAL A 201 3.95 9.35 0.35
C VAL A 201 4.20 9.96 1.73
N TYR A 202 3.13 10.34 2.46
CA TYR A 202 3.24 10.90 3.81
C TYR A 202 3.82 9.89 4.80
N ARG A 203 3.43 8.62 4.68
CA ARG A 203 3.99 7.52 5.49
C ARG A 203 5.50 7.37 5.25
N GLU A 204 5.96 7.37 4.00
CA GLU A 204 7.39 7.25 3.68
C GLU A 204 8.22 8.46 4.20
N ARG A 205 7.59 9.62 4.37
CA ARG A 205 8.21 10.80 5.00
C ARG A 205 8.14 10.84 6.52
N GLY A 206 7.45 9.88 7.13
CA GLY A 206 7.21 9.86 8.57
C GLY A 206 6.10 10.79 9.06
N TRP A 207 5.34 11.41 8.16
CA TRP A 207 4.15 12.21 8.50
C TRP A 207 2.96 11.30 8.80
N ARG A 208 3.11 10.51 9.87
CA ARG A 208 2.21 9.40 10.21
C ARG A 208 0.79 9.88 10.51
N GLU A 209 0.63 11.02 11.18
CA GLU A 209 -0.72 11.54 11.49
C GLU A 209 -1.43 12.04 10.23
N ASP A 210 -0.72 12.73 9.33
CA ASP A 210 -1.27 13.14 8.04
C ASP A 210 -1.61 11.92 7.15
N ALA A 211 -0.76 10.89 7.16
CA ALA A 211 -1.04 9.64 6.46
C ALA A 211 -2.29 8.94 7.00
N ALA A 212 -2.46 8.92 8.34
CA ALA A 212 -3.62 8.31 8.99
C ALA A 212 -4.91 9.05 8.65
N ALA A 213 -4.91 10.39 8.75
CA ALA A 213 -6.04 11.21 8.38
C ALA A 213 -6.44 11.00 6.91
N ARG A 214 -5.47 10.98 5.99
CA ARG A 214 -5.75 10.77 4.56
C ARG A 214 -6.27 9.38 4.24
N LEU A 215 -5.83 8.34 4.95
CA LEU A 215 -6.38 6.99 4.79
C LEU A 215 -7.80 6.87 5.35
N ALA A 216 -8.11 7.55 6.45
CA ALA A 216 -9.47 7.60 6.99
C ALA A 216 -10.43 8.28 5.99
N ASP A 217 -10.04 9.43 5.43
CA ASP A 217 -10.80 10.12 4.39
C ASP A 217 -10.99 9.23 3.15
N ALA A 218 -9.92 8.58 2.70
CA ALA A 218 -9.96 7.67 1.55
C ALA A 218 -10.90 6.49 1.78
N ALA A 219 -10.83 5.84 2.95
CA ALA A 219 -11.70 4.72 3.30
C ALA A 219 -13.17 5.14 3.44
N SER A 220 -13.43 6.35 3.93
CA SER A 220 -14.79 6.88 4.04
C SER A 220 -15.39 7.27 2.69
N ALA A 221 -14.56 7.72 1.75
CA ALA A 221 -14.99 8.16 0.41
C ALA A 221 -14.88 7.07 -0.67
N ALA A 222 -14.40 5.87 -0.32
CA ALA A 222 -14.23 4.76 -1.26
C ALA A 222 -15.58 4.32 -1.86
N GLY A 223 -15.60 4.12 -3.17
CA GLY A 223 -16.83 3.78 -3.90
C GLY A 223 -17.14 2.29 -3.91
N GLU A 224 -16.10 1.45 -3.78
CA GLU A 224 -16.20 -0.01 -3.89
C GLU A 224 -15.73 -0.69 -2.59
N PRO A 225 -16.34 -1.83 -2.18
CA PRO A 225 -15.92 -2.56 -0.98
C PRO A 225 -14.44 -2.99 -1.00
N ALA A 226 -13.95 -3.49 -2.13
CA ALA A 226 -12.55 -3.92 -2.25
C ALA A 226 -11.57 -2.74 -2.14
N GLU A 227 -11.94 -1.59 -2.68
CA GLU A 227 -11.18 -0.34 -2.54
C GLU A 227 -11.14 0.10 -1.06
N ARG A 228 -12.32 0.15 -0.41
CA ARG A 228 -12.46 0.51 1.00
C ARG A 228 -11.64 -0.41 1.91
N ALA A 229 -11.71 -1.72 1.68
CA ALA A 229 -10.99 -2.71 2.46
C ALA A 229 -9.46 -2.55 2.33
N ALA A 230 -8.96 -2.21 1.14
CA ALA A 230 -7.54 -1.94 0.94
C ALA A 230 -7.07 -0.68 1.69
N TYR A 231 -7.90 0.36 1.79
CA TYR A 231 -7.54 1.56 2.57
C TYR A 231 -7.61 1.31 4.09
N LEU A 232 -8.59 0.54 4.55
CA LEU A 232 -8.67 0.10 5.94
C LEU A 232 -7.48 -0.79 6.32
N GLU A 233 -7.02 -1.66 5.43
CA GLU A 233 -5.81 -2.47 5.63
C GLU A 233 -4.58 -1.59 5.81
N ARG A 234 -4.38 -0.61 4.93
CA ARG A 234 -3.27 0.36 5.04
C ARG A 234 -3.36 1.20 6.32
N ALA A 235 -4.57 1.59 6.75
CA ALA A 235 -4.78 2.29 8.01
C ALA A 235 -4.38 1.41 9.21
N GLY A 236 -4.73 0.11 9.17
CA GLY A 236 -4.31 -0.87 10.17
C GLY A 236 -2.80 -1.05 10.23
N GLN A 237 -2.11 -1.08 9.07
CA GLN A 237 -0.65 -1.14 9.01
C GLN A 237 0.00 0.10 9.64
N LEU A 238 -0.57 1.29 9.42
CA LEU A 238 -0.07 2.52 10.02
C LEU A 238 -0.28 2.57 11.54
N ALA A 239 -1.45 2.14 12.02
CA ALA A 239 -1.71 1.99 13.46
C ALA A 239 -0.73 0.97 14.10
N TRP A 240 -0.47 -0.15 13.41
CA TRP A 240 0.54 -1.12 13.84
C TRP A 240 1.94 -0.50 13.94
N GLU A 241 2.36 0.30 12.96
CA GLU A 241 3.67 0.98 12.96
C GLU A 241 3.84 1.99 14.12
N ARG A 242 2.73 2.47 14.70
CA ARG A 242 2.69 3.33 15.90
C ARG A 242 2.59 2.54 17.21
N GLY A 243 2.46 1.22 17.15
CA GLY A 243 2.26 0.37 18.33
C GLY A 243 0.82 0.33 18.86
N ASP A 244 -0.13 0.95 18.14
CA ASP A 244 -1.56 0.97 18.50
C ASP A 244 -2.22 -0.35 18.10
N ARG A 245 -1.84 -1.46 18.74
CA ARG A 245 -2.26 -2.82 18.37
C ARG A 245 -3.78 -3.03 18.42
N GLU A 246 -4.50 -2.34 19.31
CA GLU A 246 -5.96 -2.40 19.42
C GLU A 246 -6.63 -1.72 18.22
N ASP A 247 -6.17 -0.52 17.84
CA ASP A 247 -6.66 0.19 16.65
C ASP A 247 -6.28 -0.53 15.35
N ALA A 248 -5.07 -1.06 15.28
CA ALA A 248 -4.62 -1.88 14.16
C ALA A 248 -5.57 -3.08 13.96
N LEU A 249 -5.87 -3.82 15.05
CA LEU A 249 -6.80 -4.94 15.00
C LEU A 249 -8.20 -4.49 14.53
N ARG A 250 -8.71 -3.37 15.04
CA ARG A 250 -10.02 -2.81 14.63
C ARG A 250 -10.07 -2.54 13.13
N HIS A 251 -9.05 -1.84 12.60
CA HIS A 251 -8.97 -1.56 11.16
C HIS A 251 -8.85 -2.82 10.32
N PHE A 252 -8.02 -3.78 10.71
CA PHE A 252 -7.89 -5.04 9.98
C PHE A 252 -9.18 -5.89 10.05
N GLN A 253 -9.90 -5.89 11.17
CA GLN A 253 -11.21 -6.54 11.29
C GLN A 253 -12.27 -5.89 10.42
N GLU A 254 -12.27 -4.56 10.32
CA GLU A 254 -13.17 -3.85 9.42
C GLU A 254 -12.83 -4.10 7.94
N ALA A 255 -11.54 -4.14 7.59
CA ALA A 255 -11.10 -4.49 6.24
C ALA A 255 -11.62 -5.89 5.83
N VAL A 256 -11.42 -6.91 6.68
CA VAL A 256 -11.88 -8.28 6.41
C VAL A 256 -13.40 -8.41 6.39
N ARG A 257 -14.13 -7.63 7.22
CA ARG A 257 -15.60 -7.58 7.15
C ARG A 257 -16.10 -6.92 5.85
N THR A 258 -15.36 -5.94 5.34
CA THR A 258 -15.70 -5.21 4.11
C THR A 258 -15.39 -6.04 2.86
N ASP A 259 -14.26 -6.73 2.87
CA ASP A 259 -13.82 -7.65 1.81
C ASP A 259 -13.11 -8.85 2.46
N PRO A 260 -13.77 -10.02 2.54
CA PRO A 260 -13.17 -11.24 3.09
C PRO A 260 -11.92 -11.72 2.35
N ASP A 261 -11.70 -11.25 1.12
CA ASP A 261 -10.54 -11.55 0.30
C ASP A 261 -9.40 -10.53 0.47
N GLN A 262 -9.52 -9.56 1.37
CA GLN A 262 -8.41 -8.70 1.78
C GLN A 262 -7.45 -9.47 2.71
N ARG A 263 -6.73 -10.46 2.16
CA ARG A 263 -5.87 -11.40 2.90
C ARG A 263 -4.70 -10.72 3.61
N ALA A 264 -4.21 -9.61 3.09
CA ALA A 264 -3.24 -8.77 3.78
C ALA A 264 -3.74 -8.28 5.15
N ALA A 265 -5.02 -7.93 5.27
CA ALA A 265 -5.61 -7.57 6.56
C ALA A 265 -5.70 -8.76 7.51
N GLN A 266 -5.91 -9.99 7.01
CA GLN A 266 -5.88 -11.19 7.85
C GLN A 266 -4.48 -11.44 8.45
N ALA A 267 -3.41 -11.27 7.68
CA ALA A 267 -2.05 -11.30 8.21
C ALA A 267 -1.81 -10.19 9.25
N GLY A 268 -2.31 -8.98 8.98
CA GLY A 268 -2.30 -7.87 9.93
C GLY A 268 -3.03 -8.16 11.24
N GLN A 269 -4.19 -8.84 11.19
CA GLN A 269 -4.87 -9.33 12.39
C GLN A 269 -3.96 -10.30 13.16
N GLY A 270 -3.30 -11.23 12.47
CA GLY A 270 -2.35 -12.16 13.08
C GLY A 270 -1.28 -11.43 13.88
N ARG A 271 -0.71 -10.38 13.30
CA ARG A 271 0.31 -9.53 13.94
C ARG A 271 -0.23 -8.80 15.18
N ALA A 272 -1.39 -8.14 15.05
CA ALA A 272 -2.00 -7.41 16.15
C ALA A 272 -2.48 -8.33 17.29
N LEU A 273 -3.05 -9.50 16.96
CA LEU A 273 -3.48 -10.52 17.93
C LEU A 273 -2.29 -11.09 18.71
N ALA A 274 -1.17 -11.36 18.06
CA ALA A 274 0.05 -11.79 18.73
C ALA A 274 0.53 -10.74 19.73
N ALA A 275 0.55 -9.46 19.33
CA ALA A 275 0.89 -8.36 20.24
C ALA A 275 -0.08 -8.23 21.42
N LEU A 276 -1.35 -8.62 21.25
CA LEU A 276 -2.38 -8.64 22.30
C LEU A 276 -2.34 -9.88 23.20
N GLY A 277 -1.41 -10.83 22.99
CA GLY A 277 -1.36 -12.07 23.77
C GLY A 277 -2.29 -13.18 23.25
N ARG A 278 -3.06 -12.94 22.18
CA ARG A 278 -4.08 -13.85 21.65
C ARG A 278 -3.47 -14.83 20.64
N MET A 279 -2.56 -15.67 21.10
CA MET A 279 -1.66 -16.48 20.26
C MET A 279 -2.38 -17.47 19.35
N THR A 280 -3.40 -18.19 19.86
CA THR A 280 -4.16 -19.16 19.05
C THR A 280 -4.84 -18.50 17.86
N GLU A 281 -5.44 -17.32 18.09
CA GLU A 281 -6.12 -16.55 17.04
C GLU A 281 -5.11 -15.95 16.07
N ALA A 282 -3.96 -15.48 16.57
CA ALA A 282 -2.88 -14.97 15.75
C ALA A 282 -2.36 -16.02 14.75
N LEU A 283 -2.07 -17.23 15.22
CA LEU A 283 -1.63 -18.34 14.39
C LEU A 283 -2.70 -18.74 13.36
N SER A 284 -3.98 -18.73 13.75
CA SER A 284 -5.08 -19.00 12.83
C SER A 284 -5.15 -17.95 11.71
N ALA A 285 -5.09 -16.66 12.07
CA ALA A 285 -5.16 -15.56 11.11
C ALA A 285 -4.02 -15.60 10.09
N TYR A 286 -2.77 -15.84 10.53
CA TYR A 286 -1.64 -16.03 9.60
C TYR A 286 -1.81 -17.23 8.68
N ARG A 287 -2.29 -18.37 9.20
CA ARG A 287 -2.51 -19.58 8.37
C ARG A 287 -3.56 -19.34 7.29
N VAL A 288 -4.67 -18.67 7.63
CA VAL A 288 -5.71 -18.31 6.66
C VAL A 288 -5.16 -17.34 5.61
N ALA A 289 -4.39 -16.33 6.02
CA ALA A 289 -3.78 -15.38 5.10
C ALA A 289 -2.80 -16.09 4.14
N LEU A 290 -1.88 -16.91 4.65
CA LEU A 290 -0.88 -17.63 3.86
C LEU A 290 -1.45 -18.69 2.92
N ALA A 291 -2.58 -19.30 3.28
CA ALA A 291 -3.26 -20.27 2.42
C ALA A 291 -3.85 -19.61 1.16
N ALA A 292 -4.35 -18.38 1.29
CA ALA A 292 -4.97 -17.64 0.20
C ALA A 292 -4.01 -16.68 -0.52
N GLN A 293 -3.02 -16.15 0.20
CA GLN A 293 -2.02 -15.21 -0.31
C GLN A 293 -0.63 -15.63 0.20
N PRO A 294 0.08 -16.52 -0.53
CA PRO A 294 1.33 -17.13 -0.09
C PRO A 294 2.52 -16.18 -0.20
N ARG A 295 2.53 -15.09 0.56
CA ARG A 295 3.62 -14.10 0.57
C ARG A 295 4.83 -14.55 1.41
N PRO A 296 6.07 -14.35 0.94
CA PRO A 296 7.28 -14.58 1.72
C PRO A 296 7.31 -13.84 3.06
N GLU A 297 6.80 -12.59 3.10
CA GLU A 297 6.78 -11.78 4.32
C GLU A 297 5.92 -12.40 5.42
N TYR A 298 4.75 -12.93 5.07
CA TYR A 298 3.86 -13.58 6.05
C TYR A 298 4.46 -14.89 6.56
N ALA A 299 5.22 -15.60 5.71
CA ALA A 299 5.95 -16.79 6.11
C ALA A 299 7.07 -16.46 7.11
N LEU A 300 7.80 -15.36 6.87
CA LEU A 300 8.80 -14.87 7.80
C LEU A 300 8.17 -14.54 9.16
N GLU A 301 7.10 -13.74 9.17
CA GLU A 301 6.42 -13.31 10.38
C GLU A 301 5.83 -14.49 11.17
N LEU A 302 5.20 -15.46 10.49
CA LEU A 302 4.68 -16.66 11.13
C LEU A 302 5.81 -17.55 11.65
N GLY A 303 6.92 -17.65 10.94
CA GLY A 303 8.11 -18.39 11.38
C GLY A 303 8.70 -17.79 12.65
N GLU A 304 8.90 -16.47 12.70
CA GLU A 304 9.39 -15.76 13.89
C GLU A 304 8.41 -15.87 15.08
N LEU A 305 7.10 -15.89 14.81
CA LEU A 305 6.10 -16.15 15.85
C LEU A 305 6.23 -17.59 16.39
N TYR A 306 6.37 -18.60 15.53
CA TYR A 306 6.62 -19.97 15.98
C TYR A 306 7.90 -20.11 16.79
N GLU A 307 8.99 -19.46 16.36
CA GLU A 307 10.25 -19.45 17.10
C GLU A 307 10.09 -18.83 18.49
N SER A 308 9.37 -17.71 18.59
CA SER A 308 9.11 -17.05 19.88
C SER A 308 8.30 -17.93 20.85
N LEU A 309 7.55 -18.91 20.32
CA LEU A 309 6.78 -19.88 21.08
C LEU A 309 7.55 -21.19 21.34
N GLY A 310 8.82 -21.29 20.92
CA GLY A 310 9.62 -22.51 21.05
C GLY A 310 9.25 -23.62 20.05
N LEU A 311 8.40 -23.33 19.05
CA LEU A 311 7.91 -24.30 18.07
C LEU A 311 8.85 -24.39 16.86
N ARG A 312 10.08 -24.83 17.12
CA ARG A 312 11.19 -24.79 16.15
C ARG A 312 10.87 -25.50 14.83
N GLN A 313 10.30 -26.71 14.87
CA GLN A 313 10.00 -27.43 13.62
C GLN A 313 8.96 -26.69 12.77
N ALA A 314 7.99 -26.02 13.39
CA ALA A 314 6.99 -25.25 12.67
C ALA A 314 7.60 -23.98 12.05
N ALA A 315 8.54 -23.34 12.72
CA ALA A 315 9.29 -22.19 12.19
C ALA A 315 10.09 -22.58 10.94
N GLU A 316 10.85 -23.68 10.99
CA GLU A 316 11.64 -24.17 9.85
C GLU A 316 10.79 -24.46 8.61
N VAL A 317 9.57 -24.99 8.79
CA VAL A 317 8.62 -25.18 7.67
C VAL A 317 8.28 -23.84 7.01
N GLN A 318 8.03 -22.78 7.79
CA GLN A 318 7.71 -21.47 7.21
C GLN A 318 8.91 -20.85 6.50
N TYR A 319 10.12 -21.01 7.03
CA TYR A 319 11.35 -20.54 6.42
C TYR A 319 11.68 -21.27 5.11
N ALA A 320 11.43 -22.57 5.04
CA ALA A 320 11.55 -23.32 3.79
C ALA A 320 10.54 -22.82 2.73
N LEU A 321 9.28 -22.61 3.14
CA LEU A 321 8.25 -22.07 2.25
C LEU A 321 8.58 -20.65 1.76
N LEU A 322 9.17 -19.81 2.61
CA LEU A 322 9.66 -18.48 2.23
C LEU A 322 10.65 -18.58 1.07
N ARG A 323 11.71 -19.38 1.22
CA ARG A 323 12.74 -19.56 0.18
C ARG A 323 12.15 -20.06 -1.14
N GLU A 324 11.23 -21.02 -1.08
CA GLU A 324 10.58 -21.56 -2.28
C GLU A 324 9.71 -20.51 -2.97
N ARG A 325 8.95 -19.72 -2.20
CA ARG A 325 8.12 -18.63 -2.76
C ARG A 325 8.96 -17.56 -3.43
N VAL A 326 10.09 -17.17 -2.83
CA VAL A 326 11.04 -16.22 -3.46
C VAL A 326 11.59 -16.79 -4.76
N ARG A 327 11.98 -18.07 -4.78
CA ARG A 327 12.45 -18.74 -6.01
C ARG A 327 11.39 -18.74 -7.11
N LEU A 328 10.14 -19.07 -6.76
CA LEU A 328 9.02 -19.07 -7.71
C LEU A 328 8.74 -17.66 -8.23
N ALA A 329 8.72 -16.66 -7.35
CA ALA A 329 8.51 -15.26 -7.71
C ALA A 329 9.57 -14.76 -8.71
N ALA A 330 10.85 -15.10 -8.45
CA ALA A 330 11.95 -14.77 -9.34
C ALA A 330 11.81 -15.39 -10.74
N ALA A 331 11.30 -16.63 -10.84
CA ALA A 331 11.02 -17.26 -12.13
C ALA A 331 9.96 -16.51 -12.97
N HIS A 332 9.14 -15.69 -12.31
CA HIS A 332 8.13 -14.84 -12.93
C HIS A 332 8.51 -13.35 -12.97
N GLY A 333 9.78 -13.04 -12.68
CA GLY A 333 10.39 -11.73 -12.83
C GLY A 333 10.17 -10.77 -11.65
N ALA A 334 9.66 -11.24 -10.50
CA ALA A 334 9.62 -10.39 -9.32
C ALA A 334 10.87 -10.50 -8.47
N ASP A 335 11.23 -9.36 -7.89
CA ASP A 335 12.27 -9.27 -6.89
C ASP A 335 11.67 -9.38 -5.47
N GLU A 336 12.21 -10.34 -4.71
CA GLU A 336 11.92 -10.54 -3.29
C GLU A 336 13.23 -10.65 -2.48
N GLU A 337 14.34 -10.06 -2.98
CA GLU A 337 15.65 -10.14 -2.34
C GLU A 337 15.70 -9.36 -1.02
N LEU A 338 14.86 -8.32 -0.84
CA LEU A 338 14.77 -7.60 0.44
C LEU A 338 14.30 -8.52 1.58
N VAL A 339 13.21 -9.26 1.36
CA VAL A 339 12.66 -10.18 2.37
C VAL A 339 13.58 -11.38 2.58
N LEU A 340 14.14 -11.94 1.50
CA LEU A 340 15.11 -13.03 1.61
C LEU A 340 16.39 -12.60 2.33
N GLY A 341 16.90 -11.40 2.05
CA GLY A 341 18.06 -10.82 2.72
C GLY A 341 17.83 -10.61 4.22
N ARG A 342 16.65 -10.09 4.61
CA ARG A 342 16.26 -9.96 6.03
C ARG A 342 16.20 -11.33 6.72
N PHE A 343 15.58 -12.31 6.07
CA PHE A 343 15.52 -13.66 6.59
C PHE A 343 16.92 -14.29 6.75
N GLU A 344 17.77 -14.23 5.72
CA GLU A 344 19.12 -14.80 5.77
C GLU A 344 20.01 -14.10 6.83
N ALA A 345 19.79 -12.80 7.09
CA ALA A 345 20.53 -12.07 8.12
C ALA A 345 20.26 -12.60 9.54
N ASP A 346 19.01 -13.00 9.82
CA ASP A 346 18.60 -13.42 11.15
C ASP A 346 18.62 -14.94 11.37
N HIS A 347 18.20 -15.69 10.36
CA HIS A 347 17.84 -17.11 10.44
C HIS A 347 18.64 -18.01 9.48
N GLY A 348 19.51 -17.42 8.66
CA GLY A 348 20.27 -18.13 7.62
C GLY A 348 21.75 -17.78 7.63
N ASP A 349 22.32 -17.48 6.45
CA ASP A 349 23.71 -17.04 6.30
C ASP A 349 23.79 -15.49 6.19
N PRO A 350 24.29 -14.78 7.22
CA PRO A 350 24.48 -13.34 7.17
C PRO A 350 25.41 -12.87 6.04
N ALA A 351 26.39 -13.68 5.62
CA ALA A 351 27.25 -13.32 4.50
C ALA A 351 26.48 -13.38 3.17
N ALA A 352 25.58 -14.36 2.99
CA ALA A 352 24.65 -14.40 1.87
C ALA A 352 23.70 -13.20 1.88
N ALA A 353 23.15 -12.83 3.05
CA ALA A 353 22.32 -11.63 3.20
C ALA A 353 23.06 -10.37 2.73
N VAL A 354 24.31 -10.18 3.15
CA VAL A 354 25.14 -9.04 2.71
C VAL A 354 25.33 -9.04 1.19
N ARG A 355 25.61 -10.18 0.56
CA ARG A 355 25.78 -10.25 -0.91
C ARG A 355 24.51 -9.83 -1.64
N ARG A 356 23.36 -10.38 -1.22
CA ARG A 356 22.04 -10.09 -1.80
C ARG A 356 21.67 -8.61 -1.64
N LEU A 357 21.73 -8.10 -0.42
CA LEU A 357 21.34 -6.73 -0.10
C LEU A 357 22.30 -5.68 -0.67
N ARG A 358 23.56 -6.04 -0.93
CA ARG A 358 24.48 -5.17 -1.71
C ARG A 358 24.09 -5.10 -3.18
N ALA A 359 23.68 -6.21 -3.78
CA ALA A 359 23.19 -6.21 -5.16
C ALA A 359 21.90 -5.38 -5.24
N GLU A 360 21.00 -5.56 -4.27
CA GLU A 360 19.76 -4.82 -4.21
C GLU A 360 19.97 -3.33 -3.96
N TRP A 361 20.89 -2.95 -3.06
CA TRP A 361 21.25 -1.54 -2.85
C TRP A 361 21.77 -0.85 -4.11
N LYS A 362 22.55 -1.56 -4.94
CA LYS A 362 23.02 -1.02 -6.22
C LYS A 362 21.88 -0.82 -7.22
N ARG A 363 20.85 -1.68 -7.16
CA ARG A 363 19.69 -1.63 -8.05
C ARG A 363 18.69 -0.57 -7.59
N GLN A 364 18.42 -0.51 -6.29
CA GLN A 364 17.35 0.27 -5.66
C GLN A 364 17.77 0.76 -4.26
N PRO A 365 18.45 1.91 -4.16
CA PRO A 365 18.98 2.43 -2.91
C PRO A 365 17.89 3.07 -2.03
N SER A 366 16.94 2.26 -1.53
CA SER A 366 15.85 2.70 -0.66
C SER A 366 16.20 2.61 0.83
N THR A 367 15.47 3.36 1.68
CA THR A 367 15.60 3.34 3.14
C THR A 367 15.48 1.93 3.73
N ALA A 368 14.56 1.12 3.19
CA ALA A 368 14.36 -0.26 3.64
C ALA A 368 15.53 -1.18 3.32
N VAL A 369 16.17 -0.99 2.15
CA VAL A 369 17.37 -1.74 1.75
C VAL A 369 18.59 -1.27 2.54
N ALA A 370 18.71 0.03 2.83
CA ALA A 370 19.75 0.56 3.72
C ALA A 370 19.67 -0.08 5.11
N ASP A 371 18.50 -0.08 5.75
CA ASP A 371 18.30 -0.73 7.05
C ASP A 371 18.70 -2.22 7.00
N ALA A 372 18.12 -2.97 6.05
CA ALA A 372 18.37 -4.40 5.94
C ALA A 372 19.85 -4.71 5.68
N LEU A 373 20.52 -3.95 4.81
CA LEU A 373 21.94 -4.12 4.52
C LEU A 373 22.81 -3.77 5.75
N GLY A 374 22.48 -2.69 6.47
CA GLY A 374 23.12 -2.34 7.73
C GLY A 374 23.02 -3.49 8.73
N TRP A 375 21.81 -4.01 8.94
CA TRP A 375 21.58 -5.15 9.83
C TRP A 375 22.34 -6.41 9.40
N ALA A 376 22.30 -6.77 8.12
CA ALA A 376 23.02 -7.92 7.60
C ALA A 376 24.55 -7.78 7.78
N LEU A 377 25.11 -6.58 7.56
CA LEU A 377 26.53 -6.30 7.81
C LEU A 377 26.88 -6.50 9.28
N HIS A 378 26.03 -6.04 10.19
CA HIS A 378 26.21 -6.25 11.63
C HIS A 378 26.17 -7.73 12.01
N ARG A 379 25.16 -8.46 11.54
CA ARG A 379 25.02 -9.90 11.74
C ARG A 379 26.20 -10.70 11.16
N ALA A 380 26.87 -10.17 10.12
CA ALA A 380 28.09 -10.71 9.55
C ALA A 380 29.39 -10.23 10.24
N GLY A 381 29.31 -9.60 11.42
CA GLY A 381 30.47 -9.14 12.19
C GLY A 381 31.13 -7.85 11.68
N ARG A 382 30.46 -7.10 10.79
CA ARG A 382 30.99 -5.89 10.13
C ARG A 382 30.29 -4.62 10.61
N SER A 383 30.10 -4.49 11.92
CA SER A 383 29.34 -3.39 12.57
C SER A 383 29.85 -1.99 12.19
N SER A 384 31.16 -1.81 11.98
CA SER A 384 31.71 -0.50 11.58
C SER A 384 31.22 -0.06 10.20
N GLN A 385 31.03 -1.00 9.26
CA GLN A 385 30.46 -0.71 7.94
C GLN A 385 28.94 -0.55 8.03
N ALA A 386 28.29 -1.36 8.86
CA ALA A 386 26.84 -1.36 9.08
C ALA A 386 26.30 0.01 9.50
N LEU A 387 27.04 0.71 10.37
CA LEU A 387 26.58 1.97 10.97
C LEU A 387 26.21 3.03 9.93
N SER A 388 26.98 3.18 8.85
CA SER A 388 26.70 4.17 7.80
C SER A 388 25.31 3.96 7.16
N PHE A 389 24.95 2.69 6.91
CA PHE A 389 23.65 2.33 6.36
C PHE A 389 22.53 2.49 7.38
N ALA A 390 22.76 2.12 8.65
CA ALA A 390 21.78 2.29 9.73
C ALA A 390 21.48 3.77 10.01
N VAL A 391 22.49 4.65 9.97
CA VAL A 391 22.32 6.11 10.06
C VAL A 391 21.48 6.62 8.89
N ARG A 392 21.81 6.22 7.66
CA ARG A 392 21.04 6.62 6.48
C ARG A 392 19.57 6.21 6.56
N ALA A 393 19.30 5.03 7.13
CA ALA A 393 17.93 4.52 7.28
C ALA A 393 17.12 5.23 8.38
N THR A 394 17.77 5.97 9.28
CA THR A 394 17.13 6.57 10.47
C THR A 394 17.25 8.10 10.57
N GLU A 395 18.09 8.75 9.76
CA GLU A 395 18.25 10.21 9.76
C GLU A 395 17.68 10.85 8.49
N GLY A 396 16.73 11.77 8.68
CA GLY A 396 15.89 12.37 7.62
C GLY A 396 16.58 13.23 6.57
N VAL A 397 17.89 13.47 6.65
CA VAL A 397 18.63 14.29 5.68
C VAL A 397 19.14 13.47 4.49
N GLN A 398 19.15 12.13 4.58
CA GLN A 398 19.65 11.23 3.53
C GLN A 398 18.73 10.02 3.25
N GLY A 399 17.43 10.13 3.59
CA GLY A 399 16.43 9.08 3.37
C GLY A 399 15.79 8.47 4.63
N GLY A 400 16.04 9.00 5.83
CA GLY A 400 15.48 8.48 7.10
C GLY A 400 14.18 9.13 7.58
N GLY A 401 13.25 9.49 6.68
CA GLY A 401 11.95 10.06 7.06
C GLY A 401 11.05 9.04 7.78
N VAL A 402 11.19 7.75 7.48
CA VAL A 402 10.39 6.69 8.09
C VAL A 402 10.78 6.49 9.54
N ARG A 403 9.93 6.97 10.45
CA ARG A 403 10.00 6.58 11.86
C ARG A 403 9.69 5.08 11.93
N SER A 404 10.60 4.24 12.42
CA SER A 404 10.45 2.78 12.45
C SER A 404 11.10 2.18 13.68
N ALA A 405 10.33 1.40 14.46
CA ALA A 405 10.83 0.72 15.64
C ALA A 405 11.94 -0.29 15.28
N LEU A 406 11.78 -1.01 14.17
CA LEU A 406 12.76 -1.98 13.69
C LEU A 406 14.09 -1.31 13.32
N TYR A 407 14.04 -0.15 12.64
CA TYR A 407 15.25 0.54 12.19
C TYR A 407 16.01 1.15 13.38
N ALA A 408 15.27 1.75 14.33
CA ALA A 408 15.84 2.23 15.59
C ALA A 408 16.46 1.09 16.41
N PHE A 409 15.83 -0.10 16.43
CA PHE A 409 16.37 -1.29 17.06
C PHE A 409 17.69 -1.74 16.42
N HIS A 410 17.72 -1.91 15.09
CA HIS A 410 18.94 -2.30 14.37
C HIS A 410 20.07 -1.30 14.62
N ARG A 411 19.81 0.00 14.49
CA ARG A 411 20.80 1.04 14.77
C ARG A 411 21.31 0.98 16.20
N GLY A 412 20.43 0.86 17.18
CA GLY A 412 20.80 0.78 18.59
C GLY A 412 21.66 -0.45 18.92
N MET A 413 21.37 -1.60 18.31
CA MET A 413 22.17 -2.82 18.44
C MET A 413 23.57 -2.67 17.80
N ILE A 414 23.64 -2.05 16.62
CA ILE A 414 24.90 -1.74 15.93
C ILE A 414 25.77 -0.81 16.78
N GLU A 415 25.18 0.27 17.29
CA GLU A 415 25.88 1.24 18.13
C GLU A 415 26.36 0.62 19.44
N ARG A 416 25.58 -0.29 20.04
CA ARG A 416 25.99 -1.03 21.22
C ARG A 416 27.24 -1.87 20.96
N GLU A 417 27.27 -2.59 19.85
CA GLU A 417 28.41 -3.42 19.43
C GLU A 417 29.66 -2.58 19.19
N LEU A 418 29.50 -1.34 18.72
CA LEU A 418 30.59 -0.39 18.52
C LEU A 418 31.00 0.40 19.78
N GLY A 419 30.47 0.03 20.96
CA GLY A 419 30.77 0.72 22.22
C GLY A 419 30.14 2.11 22.36
N ARG A 420 29.21 2.50 21.48
CA ARG A 420 28.54 3.81 21.49
C ARG A 420 27.31 3.79 22.42
N TYR A 421 27.53 3.49 23.70
CA TYR A 421 26.47 3.14 24.64
C TYR A 421 25.40 4.23 24.84
N GLY A 422 25.77 5.52 24.80
CA GLY A 422 24.81 6.62 24.90
C GLY A 422 23.83 6.65 23.72
N ALA A 423 24.35 6.56 22.49
CA ALA A 423 23.54 6.49 21.28
C ALA A 423 22.72 5.20 21.21
N ALA A 424 23.34 4.06 21.55
CA ALA A 424 22.68 2.76 21.60
C ALA A 424 21.45 2.78 22.52
N ARG A 425 21.60 3.35 23.73
CA ARG A 425 20.50 3.52 24.69
C ARG A 425 19.39 4.37 24.12
N ARG A 426 19.72 5.49 23.46
CA ARG A 426 18.74 6.39 22.83
C ARG A 426 17.90 5.64 21.79
N HIS A 427 18.53 4.99 20.81
CA HIS A 427 17.78 4.35 19.73
C HIS A 427 17.06 3.06 20.17
N LEU A 428 17.58 2.32 21.15
CA LEU A 428 16.85 1.18 21.71
C LEU A 428 15.61 1.63 22.50
N ARG A 429 15.69 2.75 23.24
CA ARG A 429 14.51 3.37 23.88
C ARG A 429 13.51 3.83 22.84
N GLU A 430 13.98 4.52 21.82
CA GLU A 430 13.15 4.98 20.72
C GLU A 430 12.42 3.82 20.04
N ALA A 431 13.09 2.71 19.78
CA ALA A 431 12.46 1.52 19.18
C ALA A 431 11.25 1.03 19.98
N VAL A 432 11.42 0.88 21.30
CA VAL A 432 10.36 0.41 22.21
C VAL A 432 9.26 1.48 22.39
N GLN A 433 9.60 2.76 22.29
CA GLN A 433 8.63 3.86 22.32
C GLN A 433 7.80 3.95 21.04
N ILE A 434 8.40 3.73 19.87
CA ILE A 434 7.70 3.79 18.58
C ILE A 434 6.67 2.68 18.47
N ASN A 435 7.05 1.45 18.84
CA ASN A 435 6.13 0.33 18.91
C ASN A 435 6.73 -0.72 19.86
N PRO A 436 6.17 -0.96 21.06
CA PRO A 436 6.69 -1.93 22.01
C PRO A 436 6.39 -3.41 21.64
N TYR A 437 5.80 -3.65 20.47
CA TYR A 437 5.35 -4.96 19.97
C TYR A 437 5.88 -5.29 18.58
N PHE A 438 6.81 -4.49 18.02
CA PHE A 438 7.23 -4.56 16.61
C PHE A 438 7.80 -5.91 16.15
N SER A 439 8.26 -6.76 17.08
CA SER A 439 8.71 -8.12 16.80
C SER A 439 8.71 -8.97 18.07
N PRO A 440 8.19 -10.21 18.04
CA PRO A 440 8.19 -11.10 19.20
C PRO A 440 9.60 -11.55 19.60
N LEU A 441 10.56 -11.55 18.67
CA LEU A 441 11.95 -11.93 18.92
C LEU A 441 12.81 -10.73 19.34
N ARG A 442 12.63 -9.57 18.70
CA ARG A 442 13.53 -8.41 18.87
C ARG A 442 13.16 -7.52 20.05
N VAL A 443 11.89 -7.44 20.44
CA VAL A 443 11.48 -6.65 21.62
C VAL A 443 12.14 -7.15 22.92
N PRO A 444 12.15 -8.47 23.24
CA PRO A 444 12.90 -8.99 24.40
C PRO A 444 14.39 -8.66 24.34
N GLN A 445 15.01 -8.75 23.16
CA GLN A 445 16.42 -8.40 22.96
C GLN A 445 16.69 -6.92 23.22
N ALA A 446 15.82 -6.02 22.75
CA ALA A 446 15.91 -4.58 22.99
C ALA A 446 15.84 -4.26 24.49
N LYS A 447 14.87 -4.86 25.21
CA LYS A 447 14.70 -4.67 26.66
C LYS A 447 15.91 -5.19 27.44
N ALA A 448 16.42 -6.37 27.10
CA ALA A 448 17.62 -6.93 27.73
C ALA A 448 18.86 -6.06 27.46
N ALA A 449 18.99 -5.52 26.25
CA ALA A 449 20.06 -4.60 25.89
C ALA A 449 20.01 -3.31 26.74
N LEU A 450 18.82 -2.71 26.88
CA LEU A 450 18.61 -1.52 27.70
C LEU A 450 18.95 -1.77 29.16
N ALA A 451 18.50 -2.90 29.72
CA ALA A 451 18.79 -3.26 31.10
C ALA A 451 20.30 -3.37 31.37
N ARG A 452 21.07 -3.96 30.43
CA ARG A 452 22.54 -4.06 30.54
C ARG A 452 23.23 -2.71 30.41
N LEU A 453 22.70 -1.80 29.59
CA LEU A 453 23.27 -0.47 29.43
C LEU A 453 23.06 0.42 30.66
N GLY A 454 22.04 0.15 31.49
CA GLY A 454 21.73 0.88 32.74
C GLY A 454 21.00 2.22 32.53
N GLU A 455 21.23 3.19 33.41
CA GLU A 455 20.92 4.61 33.20
C GLU A 455 22.21 5.41 32.99
N PRO A 456 22.21 6.57 32.32
CA PRO A 456 23.35 7.47 32.32
C PRO A 456 23.72 7.84 33.77
N SER A 457 25.00 7.80 34.13
CA SER A 457 25.45 8.24 35.44
C SER A 457 25.14 9.73 35.62
N VAL A 458 24.39 10.09 36.66
CA VAL A 458 24.00 11.48 37.00
C VAL A 458 25.22 12.37 37.31
N GLN A 459 26.41 11.79 37.51
CA GLN A 459 27.62 12.49 37.94
C GLN A 459 28.44 13.17 36.84
N ALA A 460 28.09 13.04 35.56
CA ALA A 460 28.77 13.77 34.47
C ALA A 460 27.96 15.03 34.06
N GLY A 461 27.83 15.97 35.00
CA GLY A 461 27.63 17.37 34.61
C GLY A 461 28.89 17.88 33.90
N PRO A 462 28.81 18.94 33.07
CA PRO A 462 29.98 19.46 32.39
C PRO A 462 31.01 19.84 33.45
N GLU A 463 32.17 19.17 33.45
CA GLU A 463 33.33 19.67 34.18
C GLU A 463 33.66 21.03 33.56
N SER A 464 33.35 22.08 34.31
CA SER A 464 33.85 23.42 34.06
C SER A 464 35.36 23.40 34.20
N SER A 465 36.07 23.51 33.07
CA SER A 465 37.47 23.95 33.00
C SER A 465 37.71 24.65 31.68
#